data_AF-A0A0Q5AVK0-F1
#
_entry.id   AF-A0A0Q5AVK0-F1
#
_cell.length_a   1.000
_cell.length_b   1.000
_cell.length_c   1.000
_cell.angle_alpha   90.00
_cell.angle_beta   90.00
_cell.angle_gamma   90.00
#
_symmetry.space_group_name_H-M   'P 1'
#
loop_
_entity.id
_entity.type
_entity.pdbx_description
1 polymer ?
#
loop_
_entity_poly.entity_id
_entity_poly.type
_entity_poly.pdbx_seq_one_letter_code
_entity_poly.pdbx_strand_id
1 'polypeptide(L)'
;MPPCPLAAPSSIRTAPPAGPVPRLEIEVIVSHLVRSGAEGLPRDALVLVFWIHVRNGTGESLHDLHLLQRRFSDGSSDELEYDAAPTTLVGRVERIAPGAGFVTAARYTVRPLAARRTIVNALDVRGTGADGVPISGHGRVLIAVDPDRAPSVLSPGRV
;
A
#
# COMPACT_ATOMS: atom_id res chain seq x y z
N MET A 1 -14.77 -33.66 1.15
CA MET A 1 -14.02 -32.63 0.42
C MET A 1 -13.44 -31.66 1.44
N PRO A 2 -12.11 -31.50 1.54
CA PRO A 2 -11.56 -30.47 2.42
C PRO A 2 -11.63 -29.09 1.74
N PRO A 3 -11.76 -27.98 2.49
CA PRO A 3 -11.77 -26.64 1.92
C PRO A 3 -10.38 -26.25 1.41
N CYS A 4 -10.34 -25.52 0.29
CA CYS A 4 -9.14 -24.89 -0.26
C CYS A 4 -8.47 -23.97 0.78
N PRO A 5 -7.12 -23.95 0.91
CA PRO A 5 -6.46 -23.00 1.78
C PRO A 5 -6.51 -21.60 1.15
N LEU A 6 -6.98 -20.60 1.89
CA LEU A 6 -6.75 -19.20 1.58
C LEU A 6 -5.24 -18.95 1.50
N ALA A 7 -4.78 -18.27 0.45
CA ALA A 7 -3.40 -17.82 0.35
C ALA A 7 -3.09 -16.88 1.53
N ALA A 8 -2.11 -17.27 2.35
CA ALA A 8 -1.65 -16.47 3.47
C ALA A 8 -1.07 -15.13 2.96
N PRO A 9 -1.32 -14.01 3.64
CA PRO A 9 -0.65 -12.75 3.31
C PRO A 9 0.85 -12.89 3.54
N SER A 10 1.65 -12.63 2.51
CA SER A 10 3.11 -12.51 2.62
C SER A 10 3.44 -11.18 3.29
N SER A 11 3.56 -11.16 4.62
CA SER A 11 4.08 -10.00 5.35
C SER A 11 5.60 -10.11 5.47
N ILE A 12 6.35 -9.25 4.79
CA ILE A 12 7.78 -9.05 5.11
C ILE A 12 7.83 -7.95 6.17
N ARG A 13 7.86 -8.35 7.44
CA ARG A 13 8.24 -7.44 8.53
C ARG A 13 9.74 -7.20 8.44
N THR A 14 10.12 -6.09 7.83
CA THR A 14 11.45 -5.54 8.01
C THR A 14 11.52 -4.97 9.42
N ALA A 15 12.30 -5.59 10.31
CA ALA A 15 12.56 -4.99 11.62
C ALA A 15 13.20 -3.61 11.41
N PRO A 16 12.75 -2.56 12.12
CA PRO A 16 13.30 -1.22 11.94
C PRO A 16 14.77 -1.20 12.38
N PRO A 17 15.66 -0.50 11.67
CA PRO A 17 17.03 -0.30 12.12
C PRO A 17 17.02 0.49 13.42
N ALA A 18 17.72 -0.03 14.44
CA ALA A 18 17.87 0.64 15.73
C ALA A 18 18.68 1.94 15.56
N GLY A 19 18.02 3.08 15.71
CA GLY A 19 18.64 4.42 15.68
C GLY A 19 17.65 5.51 16.10
N PRO A 20 18.11 6.64 16.68
CA PRO A 20 17.27 7.59 17.42
C PRO A 20 16.66 8.65 16.49
N VAL A 21 15.95 8.22 15.44
CA VAL A 21 15.14 9.14 14.63
C VAL A 21 13.68 8.75 14.81
N PRO A 22 12.84 9.61 15.43
CA PRO A 22 11.40 9.43 15.39
C PRO A 22 10.95 9.41 13.92
N ARG A 23 10.42 8.28 13.44
CA ARG A 23 10.03 8.11 12.02
C ARG A 23 8.54 7.80 11.92
N LEU A 24 7.92 8.35 10.89
CA LEU A 24 6.64 7.88 10.42
C LEU A 24 6.88 6.60 9.60
N GLU A 25 6.28 5.49 10.02
CA GLU A 25 6.45 4.20 9.37
C GLU A 25 5.27 3.94 8.44
N ILE A 26 5.58 3.50 7.22
CA ILE A 26 4.57 3.17 6.21
C ILE A 26 4.82 1.73 5.74
N GLU A 27 3.82 0.88 5.91
CA GLU A 27 3.79 -0.47 5.39
C GLU A 27 2.65 -0.59 4.38
N VAL A 28 2.92 -1.17 3.22
CA VAL A 28 1.90 -1.39 2.18
C VAL A 28 1.76 -2.88 1.95
N ILE A 29 0.59 -3.41 2.28
CA ILE A 29 0.22 -4.81 2.07
C ILE A 29 -0.72 -4.88 0.87
N VAL A 30 -0.52 -5.88 0.02
CA VAL A 30 -1.33 -6.05 -1.19
C VAL A 30 -2.12 -7.35 -1.08
N SER A 31 -3.44 -7.24 -1.16
CA SER A 31 -4.33 -8.38 -1.36
C SER A 31 -4.80 -8.40 -2.80
N HIS A 32 -5.17 -9.57 -3.31
CA HIS A 32 -5.72 -9.70 -4.65
C HIS A 32 -6.99 -10.54 -4.65
N LEU A 33 -7.88 -10.22 -5.58
CA LEU A 33 -9.12 -10.95 -5.84
C LEU A 33 -9.21 -11.23 -7.33
N VAL A 34 -9.49 -12.48 -7.69
CA VAL A 34 -9.87 -12.86 -9.06
C VAL A 34 -11.40 -12.87 -9.10
N ARG A 35 -12.00 -11.90 -9.80
CA ARG A 35 -13.47 -11.79 -9.84
C ARG A 35 -14.03 -12.68 -10.93
N SER A 36 -14.60 -13.83 -10.55
CA SER A 36 -15.38 -14.67 -11.44
C SER A 36 -16.80 -14.10 -11.62
N GLY A 37 -16.92 -13.09 -12.50
CA GLY A 37 -18.22 -12.67 -13.06
C GLY A 37 -19.19 -11.97 -12.11
N ALA A 38 -18.86 -10.75 -11.65
CA ALA A 38 -19.84 -9.79 -11.16
C ALA A 38 -20.11 -8.73 -12.24
N GLU A 39 -21.36 -8.24 -12.35
CA GLU A 39 -21.80 -7.27 -13.37
C GLU A 39 -20.82 -6.08 -13.52
N GLY A 40 -20.44 -5.80 -14.77
CA GLY A 40 -19.64 -4.63 -15.16
C GLY A 40 -18.12 -4.80 -15.24
N LEU A 41 -17.56 -5.96 -14.91
CA LEU A 41 -16.13 -6.26 -15.11
C LEU A 41 -15.93 -7.47 -16.03
N PRO A 42 -14.85 -7.52 -16.84
CA PRO A 42 -14.49 -8.71 -17.58
C PRO A 42 -14.40 -9.93 -16.65
N ARG A 43 -14.87 -11.09 -17.12
CA ARG A 43 -14.51 -12.36 -16.48
C ARG A 43 -12.98 -12.41 -16.42
N ASP A 44 -12.44 -12.79 -15.26
CA ASP A 44 -10.99 -12.88 -14.99
C ASP A 44 -10.27 -11.55 -14.73
N ALA A 45 -11.00 -10.49 -14.37
CA ALA A 45 -10.39 -9.25 -13.89
C ALA A 45 -9.65 -9.48 -12.56
N LEU A 46 -8.35 -9.14 -12.54
CA LEU A 46 -7.53 -9.12 -11.34
C LEU A 46 -7.69 -7.78 -10.63
N VAL A 47 -8.20 -7.81 -9.40
CA VAL A 47 -8.32 -6.63 -8.54
C VAL A 47 -7.23 -6.66 -7.48
N LEU A 48 -6.46 -5.58 -7.38
CA LEU A 48 -5.49 -5.35 -6.32
C LEU A 48 -6.09 -4.41 -5.28
N VAL A 49 -5.96 -4.78 -4.00
CA VAL A 49 -6.31 -3.96 -2.86
C VAL A 49 -5.04 -3.63 -2.10
N PHE A 50 -4.75 -2.34 -1.98
CA PHE A 50 -3.59 -1.81 -1.27
C PHE A 50 -4.02 -1.38 0.12
N TRP A 51 -3.55 -2.09 1.13
CA TRP A 51 -3.72 -1.75 2.54
C TRP A 51 -2.49 -0.97 2.99
N ILE A 52 -2.68 0.30 3.32
CA ILE A 52 -1.60 1.22 3.65
C ILE A 52 -1.69 1.49 5.15
N HIS A 53 -0.74 0.92 5.89
CA HIS A 53 -0.62 1.06 7.32
C HIS A 53 0.38 2.16 7.62
N VAL A 54 -0.07 3.18 8.35
CA VAL A 54 0.77 4.29 8.80
C VAL A 54 0.86 4.24 10.31
N ARG A 55 2.08 4.21 10.85
CA ARG A 55 2.34 4.16 12.29
C ARG A 55 3.21 5.33 12.72
N ASN A 56 2.80 5.97 13.80
CA ASN A 56 3.60 6.97 14.49
C ASN A 56 4.69 6.28 15.33
N GLY A 57 5.90 6.17 14.77
CA GLY A 57 7.08 5.70 15.48
C GLY A 57 7.78 6.80 16.29
N THR A 58 7.19 7.99 16.39
CA THR A 58 7.75 9.11 17.14
C THR A 58 7.37 9.06 18.62
N GLY A 59 8.05 9.86 19.45
CA GLY A 59 7.72 10.05 20.86
C GLY A 59 6.57 11.03 21.10
N GLU A 60 6.03 11.66 20.07
CA GLU A 60 5.06 12.76 20.18
C GLU A 60 3.79 12.52 19.36
N SER A 61 2.75 13.31 19.62
CA SER A 61 1.57 13.30 18.75
C SER A 61 1.90 13.95 17.41
N LEU A 62 1.40 13.36 16.32
CA LEU A 62 1.46 13.96 14.99
C LEU A 62 0.08 14.47 14.58
N HIS A 63 0.08 15.50 13.76
CA HIS A 63 -1.08 16.27 13.34
C HIS A 63 -1.10 16.46 11.82
N ASP A 64 -2.29 16.73 11.28
CA ASP A 64 -2.52 17.14 9.89
C ASP A 64 -1.84 16.19 8.89
N LEU A 65 -2.07 14.88 9.04
CA LEU A 65 -1.43 13.90 8.17
C LEU A 65 -2.13 13.80 6.82
N HIS A 66 -1.33 13.90 5.76
CA HIS A 66 -1.75 13.77 4.37
C HIS A 66 -1.01 12.61 3.71
N LEU A 67 -1.77 11.66 3.16
CA LEU A 67 -1.25 10.60 2.29
C LEU A 67 -1.22 11.11 0.85
N LEU A 68 -0.05 11.05 0.22
CA LEU A 68 0.21 11.57 -1.11
C LEU A 68 0.70 10.44 -2.01
N GLN A 69 0.09 10.32 -3.19
CA GLN A 69 0.57 9.41 -4.22
C GLN A 69 1.78 10.04 -4.91
N ARG A 70 2.94 9.40 -4.81
CA ARG A 70 4.18 9.86 -5.43
C ARG A 70 4.38 9.26 -6.82
N ARG A 71 4.05 7.98 -6.97
CA ARG A 71 4.13 7.24 -8.24
C ARG A 71 3.20 6.04 -8.21
N PHE A 72 2.42 5.84 -9.25
CA PHE A 72 1.68 4.61 -9.47
C PHE A 72 1.76 4.26 -10.96
N SER A 73 2.57 3.27 -11.31
CA SER A 73 2.89 3.01 -12.72
C SER A 73 3.19 1.53 -12.93
N ASP A 74 2.82 0.97 -14.09
CA ASP A 74 3.23 -0.37 -14.54
C ASP A 74 4.46 -0.36 -15.47
N GLY A 75 5.13 0.80 -15.59
CA GLY A 75 6.23 1.02 -16.53
C GLY A 75 5.79 1.53 -17.91
N SER A 76 4.49 1.71 -18.15
CA SER A 76 3.99 2.47 -19.29
C SER A 76 4.23 3.98 -19.13
N SER A 77 3.99 4.75 -20.20
CA SER A 77 4.11 6.21 -20.20
C SER A 77 3.11 6.90 -19.29
N ASP A 78 1.98 6.24 -19.02
CA ASP A 78 0.85 6.82 -18.30
C ASP A 78 0.91 6.39 -16.84
N GLU A 79 0.64 7.32 -15.93
CA GLU A 79 0.41 6.97 -14.54
C GLU A 79 -0.92 6.23 -14.41
N LEU A 80 -0.94 5.22 -13.55
CA LEU A 80 -2.12 4.48 -13.17
C LEU A 80 -2.95 5.31 -12.18
N GLU A 81 -4.25 5.11 -12.24
CA GLU A 81 -5.21 5.68 -11.31
C GLU A 81 -5.91 4.57 -10.55
N TYR A 82 -6.19 4.79 -9.27
CA TYR A 82 -7.02 3.87 -8.51
C TYR A 82 -8.47 3.91 -9.00
N ASP A 83 -9.13 2.75 -9.00
CA ASP A 83 -10.59 2.70 -9.15
C ASP A 83 -11.28 3.45 -7.99
N ALA A 84 -10.68 3.34 -6.80
CA ALA A 84 -11.09 4.03 -5.59
C ALA A 84 -9.85 4.49 -4.84
N ALA A 85 -9.74 5.82 -4.68
CA ALA A 85 -8.62 6.47 -3.99
C ALA A 85 -8.49 5.99 -2.53
N PRO A 86 -7.27 6.06 -1.94
CA PRO A 86 -7.04 5.65 -0.56
C PRO A 86 -8.02 6.33 0.41
N THR A 87 -8.82 5.52 1.11
CA THR A 87 -9.78 6.01 2.13
C THR A 87 -9.41 5.43 3.49
N THR A 88 -9.45 6.26 4.54
CA THR A 88 -9.18 5.83 5.91
C THR A 88 -10.28 4.90 6.41
N LEU A 89 -9.89 3.69 6.81
CA LEU A 89 -10.79 2.66 7.35
C LEU A 89 -10.73 2.58 8.87
N VAL A 90 -9.54 2.81 9.44
CA VAL A 90 -9.28 2.70 10.88
C VAL A 90 -8.34 3.83 11.31
N GLY A 91 -8.59 4.39 12.49
CA GLY A 91 -7.78 5.47 13.07
C GLY A 91 -8.28 6.86 12.66
N ARG A 92 -7.51 7.89 13.04
CA ARG A 92 -7.80 9.30 12.77
C ARG A 92 -6.56 9.95 12.19
N VAL A 93 -6.67 10.51 10.98
CA VAL A 93 -5.54 11.12 10.27
C VAL A 93 -5.23 12.53 10.77
N GLU A 94 -6.18 13.17 11.44
CA GLU A 94 -6.06 14.50 11.99
C GLU A 94 -5.09 14.54 13.18
N ARG A 95 -5.05 13.44 13.95
CA ARG A 95 -4.15 13.29 15.09
C ARG A 95 -3.84 11.82 15.39
N ILE A 96 -2.55 11.50 15.43
CA ILE A 96 -2.06 10.17 15.85
C ILE A 96 -1.14 10.28 17.06
N ALA A 97 -1.50 9.60 18.15
CA ALA A 97 -0.68 9.51 19.36
C ALA A 97 0.62 8.70 19.10
N PRO A 98 1.66 8.83 19.94
CA PRO A 98 2.83 7.98 19.89
C PRO A 98 2.46 6.49 19.87
N GLY A 99 3.05 5.73 18.94
CA GLY A 99 2.78 4.31 18.76
C GLY A 99 1.45 3.95 18.09
N ALA A 100 0.51 4.90 17.97
CA ALA A 100 -0.75 4.71 17.25
C ALA A 100 -0.57 4.83 15.74
N GLY A 101 -1.63 4.56 14.99
CA GLY A 101 -1.60 4.61 13.53
C GLY A 101 -2.99 4.66 12.92
N PHE A 102 -3.02 4.70 11.59
CA PHE A 102 -4.24 4.58 10.80
C PHE A 102 -4.01 3.62 9.63
N VAL A 103 -5.10 3.10 9.09
CA VAL A 103 -5.10 2.21 7.94
C VAL A 103 -5.97 2.82 6.86
N THR A 104 -5.44 2.94 5.65
CA THR A 104 -6.21 3.28 4.47
C THR A 104 -6.24 2.11 3.49
N ALA A 105 -7.28 2.06 2.65
CA ALA A 105 -7.35 1.10 1.55
C ALA A 105 -7.60 1.81 0.23
N ALA A 106 -6.92 1.35 -0.81
CA ALA A 106 -7.13 1.77 -2.19
C ALA A 106 -7.33 0.53 -3.08
N ARG A 107 -8.09 0.70 -4.17
CA ARG A 107 -8.39 -0.40 -5.10
C ARG A 107 -7.94 -0.05 -6.51
N TYR A 108 -7.38 -1.02 -7.20
CA TYR A 108 -7.03 -0.93 -8.62
C TYR A 108 -7.41 -2.20 -9.36
N THR A 109 -8.10 -2.08 -10.49
CA THR A 109 -8.40 -3.19 -11.38
C THR A 109 -7.35 -3.24 -12.47
N VAL A 110 -6.59 -4.34 -12.51
CA VAL A 110 -5.52 -4.50 -13.49
C VAL A 110 -6.14 -4.68 -14.88
N ARG A 111 -5.74 -3.82 -15.81
CA ARG A 111 -6.11 -3.95 -17.23
C ARG A 111 -5.58 -5.28 -17.78
N PRO A 112 -6.26 -5.93 -18.74
CA PRO A 112 -5.77 -7.16 -19.36
C PRO A 112 -4.32 -7.03 -19.85
N LEU A 113 -3.52 -8.05 -19.55
CA LEU A 113 -2.08 -8.06 -19.82
C LEU A 113 -1.75 -9.15 -20.85
N ALA A 114 -1.01 -8.79 -21.90
CA ALA A 114 -0.46 -9.76 -22.86
C ALA A 114 0.89 -10.36 -22.39
N ALA A 115 1.53 -9.74 -21.39
CA ALA A 115 2.82 -10.15 -20.85
C ALA A 115 2.95 -9.70 -19.39
N ARG A 116 3.87 -10.33 -18.66
CA ARG A 116 4.21 -9.97 -17.28
C ARG A 116 4.60 -8.49 -17.17
N ARG A 117 4.14 -7.82 -16.11
CA ARG A 117 4.50 -6.44 -15.76
C ARG A 117 4.78 -6.28 -14.28
N THR A 118 5.43 -5.17 -13.94
CA THR A 118 5.67 -4.78 -12.54
C THR A 118 4.96 -3.48 -12.25
N ILE A 119 3.98 -3.52 -11.37
CA ILE A 119 3.31 -2.33 -10.85
C ILE A 119 4.14 -1.79 -9.69
N VAL A 120 4.46 -0.50 -9.75
CA VAL A 120 5.11 0.27 -8.70
C VAL A 120 4.06 1.17 -8.07
N ASN A 121 3.90 1.10 -6.76
CA ASN A 121 3.10 2.04 -6.00
C ASN A 121 3.96 2.66 -4.90
N ALA A 122 4.22 3.95 -5.00
CA ALA A 122 5.04 4.73 -4.08
C ALA A 122 4.23 5.88 -3.51
N LEU A 123 4.29 6.01 -2.19
CA LEU A 123 3.47 6.89 -1.38
C LEU A 123 4.37 7.70 -0.44
N ASP A 124 4.01 8.95 -0.22
CA ASP A 124 4.54 9.76 0.86
C ASP A 124 3.42 10.01 1.86
N VAL A 125 3.75 10.06 3.15
CA VAL A 125 2.86 10.67 4.14
C VAL A 125 3.58 11.86 4.73
N ARG A 126 2.89 12.98 4.83
CA ARG A 126 3.41 14.23 5.40
C ARG A 126 2.50 14.67 6.53
N GLY A 127 3.05 15.34 7.53
CA GLY A 127 2.28 15.96 8.60
C GLY A 127 3.18 16.83 9.47
N THR A 128 2.73 17.08 10.69
CA THR A 128 3.38 18.01 11.61
C THR A 128 3.51 17.39 13.01
N GLY A 129 4.67 17.54 13.66
CA GLY A 129 4.87 17.17 15.05
C GLY A 129 4.27 18.19 16.04
N ALA A 130 4.39 17.92 17.34
CA ALA A 130 3.81 18.78 18.38
C ALA A 130 4.36 20.22 18.36
N ASP A 131 5.64 20.39 18.02
CA ASP A 131 6.33 21.68 17.95
C ASP A 131 6.20 22.38 16.58
N GLY A 132 5.28 21.92 15.71
CA GLY A 132 5.14 22.48 14.36
C GLY A 132 6.20 21.96 13.36
N VAL A 133 7.08 21.05 13.79
CA VAL A 133 8.15 20.50 12.94
C VAL A 133 7.57 19.59 11.87
N PRO A 134 7.88 19.79 10.57
CA PRO A 134 7.41 18.91 9.51
C PRO A 134 7.93 17.48 9.68
N ILE A 135 7.06 16.50 9.48
CA ILE A 135 7.44 15.09 9.41
C ILE A 135 7.02 14.48 8.08
N SER A 136 7.82 13.54 7.60
CA SER A 136 7.47 12.72 6.44
C SER A 136 7.86 11.26 6.61
N GLY A 137 7.09 10.40 5.97
CA GLY A 137 7.37 8.98 5.79
C GLY A 137 7.24 8.63 4.31
N HIS A 138 7.97 7.59 3.87
CA HIS A 138 7.90 7.09 2.51
C HIS A 138 7.62 5.59 2.52
N GLY A 139 6.69 5.15 1.67
CA GLY A 139 6.34 3.75 1.46
C GLY A 139 6.38 3.42 -0.02
N ARG A 140 6.86 2.22 -0.35
CA ARG A 140 6.86 1.71 -1.72
C ARG A 140 6.61 0.21 -1.74
N VAL A 141 5.75 -0.21 -2.67
CA VAL A 141 5.55 -1.62 -2.99
C VAL A 141 5.73 -1.87 -4.48
N LEU A 142 6.27 -3.04 -4.79
CA LEU A 142 6.48 -3.55 -6.13
C LEU A 142 5.65 -4.84 -6.28
N ILE A 143 4.84 -4.93 -7.32
CA ILE A 143 3.96 -6.08 -7.54
C ILE A 143 4.24 -6.63 -8.92
N ALA A 144 4.69 -7.87 -8.99
CA ALA A 144 4.71 -8.60 -10.24
C ALA A 144 3.30 -9.11 -10.54
N VAL A 145 2.79 -8.74 -11.71
CA VAL A 145 1.53 -9.26 -12.26
C VAL A 145 1.84 -10.03 -13.53
N ASP A 146 1.32 -11.25 -13.61
CA ASP A 146 1.55 -12.18 -14.69
C ASP A 146 0.17 -12.68 -15.17
N PRO A 147 -0.08 -12.78 -16.49
CA PRO A 147 -1.34 -13.32 -16.99
C PRO A 147 -1.59 -14.77 -16.54
N ASP A 148 -0.53 -15.55 -16.31
CA ASP A 148 -0.63 -16.99 -16.05
C ASP A 148 -0.44 -17.35 -14.57
N ARG A 149 -0.20 -16.36 -13.69
CA ARG A 149 0.11 -16.61 -12.27
C ARG A 149 -0.53 -15.58 -11.34
N ALA A 150 -0.78 -15.99 -10.11
CA ALA A 150 -1.21 -15.07 -9.05
C ALA A 150 -0.18 -13.95 -8.85
N PRO A 151 -0.63 -12.70 -8.59
CA PRO A 151 0.29 -11.60 -8.38
C PRO A 151 1.11 -11.81 -7.11
N SER A 152 2.34 -11.32 -7.11
CA SER A 152 3.25 -11.42 -5.97
C SER A 152 3.92 -10.10 -5.66
N VAL A 153 4.06 -9.82 -4.36
CA VAL A 153 4.82 -8.66 -3.88
C VAL A 153 6.31 -8.99 -4.02
N LEU A 154 7.04 -8.12 -4.70
CA LEU A 154 8.49 -8.22 -4.85
C LEU A 154 9.15 -7.56 -3.64
N SER A 155 10.07 -8.29 -3.00
CA SER A 155 10.94 -7.70 -1.99
C SER A 155 11.72 -6.54 -2.62
N PRO A 156 11.80 -5.36 -1.98
CA PRO A 156 12.72 -4.34 -2.43
C PRO A 156 14.13 -4.94 -2.35
N GLY A 157 14.76 -5.16 -3.51
CA GLY A 157 16.15 -5.59 -3.54
C GLY A 157 16.98 -4.59 -2.75
N ARG A 158 17.79 -5.07 -1.80
CA ARG A 158 18.89 -4.27 -1.25
C ARG A 158 19.75 -3.84 -2.44
N VAL A 159 19.71 -2.55 -2.77
CA VAL A 159 20.78 -1.90 -3.52
C VAL A 159 21.84 -1.49 -2.52
#